data_AF-A0A263DBP6-F1
#
_entry.id   AF-A0A263DBP6-F1
#
_cell.length_a   1.000
_cell.length_b   1.000
_cell.length_c   1.000
_cell.angle_alpha   90.00
_cell.angle_beta   90.00
_cell.angle_gamma   90.00
#
_symmetry.space_group_name_H-M   'P 1'
#
loop_
_entity.id
_entity.type
_entity.pdbx_description
1 polymer ?
#
loop_
_entity_poly.entity_id
_entity_poly.type
_entity_poly.pdbx_seq_one_letter_code
_entity_poly.pdbx_strand_id
1 'polypeptide(L)' 'MRSSASDGDDAVEVARLPDGGAALRRAGDPDCEPHVYTAAEWEAFVKGVDAGEFDLPE' A
#
# COMPACT_ATOMS: atom_id res chain seq x y z
N MET A 1 5.80 9.32 1.54
CA MET A 1 5.34 9.97 0.30
C MET A 1 3.83 9.74 0.27
N ARG A 2 3.01 10.79 0.38
CA ARG A 2 1.54 10.63 0.31
C ARG A 2 1.15 10.47 -1.15
N SER A 3 0.42 9.41 -1.49
CA SER A 3 -0.19 9.25 -2.80
C SER A 3 -1.64 9.72 -2.70
N SER A 4 -1.91 10.97 -3.08
CA SER A 4 -3.25 11.57 -3.11
C SER A 4 -3.94 11.26 -4.44
N ALA A 5 -4.25 9.99 -4.71
CA ALA A 5 -5.18 9.64 -5.79
C ALA A 5 -6.64 9.89 -5.38
N SER A 6 -6.88 10.16 -4.09
CA SER A 6 -8.17 10.45 -3.49
C SER A 6 -8.00 11.63 -2.54
N ASP A 7 -8.70 12.74 -2.78
CA ASP A 7 -8.88 13.80 -1.78
C ASP A 7 -9.95 13.31 -0.79
N GLY A 8 -9.55 12.83 0.40
CA GLY A 8 -10.50 12.43 1.45
C GLY A 8 -10.03 11.36 2.46
N ASP A 9 -10.93 11.00 3.37
CA ASP A 9 -10.78 10.04 4.49
C ASP A 9 -10.37 8.62 4.03
N ASP A 10 -10.67 8.27 2.78
CA ASP A 10 -10.37 6.98 2.14
C ASP A 10 -8.96 6.87 1.51
N ALA A 11 -8.13 7.91 1.63
CA ALA A 11 -6.77 7.86 1.10
C ALA A 11 -5.92 6.81 1.84
N VAL A 12 -4.96 6.19 1.13
CA VAL A 12 -3.99 5.25 1.70
C VAL A 12 -2.62 5.89 1.74
N GLU A 13 -1.97 5.83 2.90
CA GLU A 13 -0.57 6.22 3.06
C GLU A 13 0.34 5.00 2.92
N VAL A 14 1.44 5.18 2.18
CA VAL A 14 2.48 4.15 1.99
C VAL A 14 3.82 4.69 2.47
N ALA A 15 4.48 3.96 3.37
CA ALA A 15 5.83 4.22 3.84
C ALA A 15 6.77 3.11 3.40
N ARG A 16 7.90 3.47 2.77
CA ARG A 16 8.98 2.52 2.49
C ARG A 16 9.80 2.31 3.76
N LEU A 17 10.06 1.05 4.09
CA LEU A 17 10.84 0.67 5.25
C LEU A 17 12.32 0.50 4.90
N PRO A 18 13.25 0.69 5.87
CA PRO A 18 14.69 0.58 5.61
C PRO A 18 15.17 -0.79 5.13
N ASP A 19 14.41 -1.84 5.42
CA ASP A 19 14.65 -3.23 5.02
C ASP A 19 14.11 -3.56 3.61
N GLY A 20 13.53 -2.57 2.92
CA GLY A 20 12.96 -2.73 1.58
C GLY A 20 11.48 -3.12 1.58
N GLY A 21 10.86 -3.30 2.75
CA GLY A 21 9.43 -3.54 2.89
C GLY A 21 8.57 -2.27 2.74
N ALA A 22 7.27 -2.43 2.99
CA ALA A 22 6.32 -1.33 2.95
C ALA A 22 5.32 -1.41 4.11
N ALA A 23 4.94 -0.26 4.65
CA ALA A 23 3.89 -0.12 5.64
C ALA A 23 2.72 0.68 5.04
N LEU A 24 1.51 0.14 5.12
CA LEU A 24 0.28 0.71 4.58
C LEU A 24 -0.70 1.03 5.69
N ARG A 25 -1.34 2.21 5.64
CA ARG A 25 -2.46 2.55 6.52
C ARG A 25 -3.47 3.46 5.84
N ARG A 26 -4.67 3.53 6.40
CA ARG A 26 -5.65 4.57 6.06
C ARG A 26 -5.12 5.93 6.52
N ALA A 27 -5.17 6.93 5.64
CA ALA A 27 -4.71 8.29 5.94
C ALA A 27 -5.59 9.00 6.99
N GLY A 28 -6.91 8.73 6.98
CA GLY A 28 -7.87 9.25 7.96
C GLY A 28 -7.80 8.62 9.35
N ASP A 29 -6.98 7.58 9.53
CA ASP A 29 -6.87 6.84 10.80
C ASP A 29 -5.38 6.60 11.16
N PRO A 30 -4.65 7.66 11.61
CA PRO A 30 -3.22 7.60 11.84
C PRO A 30 -2.82 6.81 13.09
N ASP A 31 -3.74 6.59 14.02
CA ASP A 31 -3.53 5.83 15.26
C ASP A 31 -3.70 4.31 15.04
N CYS A 32 -4.30 3.91 13.92
CA CYS A 32 -4.36 2.51 13.53
C CYS A 32 -2.98 1.98 13.14
N GLU A 33 -2.67 0.77 13.62
CA GLU A 33 -1.41 0.10 13.32
C GLU A 33 -1.31 -0.20 11.81
N PRO A 34 -0.21 0.19 11.13
CA PRO A 34 -0.07 -0.07 9.71
C PRO A 34 0.09 -1.56 9.41
N HIS A 35 -0.43 -1.99 8.26
CA HIS A 35 -0.11 -3.28 7.69
C HIS A 35 1.32 -3.27 7.14
N VAL A 36 2.19 -4.11 7.69
CA VAL A 36 3.61 -4.19 7.32
C VAL A 36 3.84 -5.41 6.42
N TYR A 37 4.50 -5.17 5.30
CA TYR A 37 4.92 -6.16 4.31
C TYR A 37 6.44 -6.24 4.27
N THR A 38 6.96 -7.46 4.20
CA THR A 38 8.39 -7.69 3.95
C THR A 38 8.76 -7.24 2.54
N ALA A 39 10.08 -7.09 2.29
CA ALA A 39 10.57 -6.76 0.95
C ALA A 39 10.09 -7.76 -0.13
N ALA A 40 10.09 -9.05 0.20
CA ALA A 40 9.67 -10.11 -0.73
C ALA A 40 8.16 -10.06 -1.04
N GLU A 41 7.33 -9.84 -0.02
CA GLU A 41 5.88 -9.70 -0.21
C GLU A 41 5.54 -8.44 -1.01
N TRP A 42 6.23 -7.33 -0.73
CA TRP A 42 6.02 -6.08 -1.47
C TRP A 42 6.43 -6.21 -2.95
N GLU A 43 7.56 -6.87 -3.23
CA GLU A 43 7.98 -7.17 -4.60
C GLU A 43 6.96 -8.06 -5.33
N ALA A 44 6.45 -9.10 -4.67
CA ALA A 44 5.41 -9.96 -5.23
C ALA A 44 4.11 -9.19 -5.49
N PHE A 45 3.70 -8.34 -4.56
CA PHE A 45 2.51 -7.50 -4.69
C PHE A 45 2.60 -6.59 -5.92
N VAL A 46 3.71 -5.85 -6.09
CA VAL A 46 3.90 -4.95 -7.25
C VAL A 46 3.88 -5.73 -8.56
N LYS A 47 4.53 -6.89 -8.63
CA LYS A 47 4.49 -7.75 -9.82
C LYS A 47 3.08 -8.24 -10.15
N GLY A 48 2.29 -8.61 -9.14
CA GLY A 48 0.90 -9.03 -9.32
C GLY A 48 0.02 -7.88 -9.83
N VAL A 49 0.24 -6.65 -9.32
CA VAL A 49 -0.44 -5.45 -9.85
C VAL A 49 -0.08 -5.20 -11.31
N ASP A 50 1.20 -5.24 -11.66
CA ASP A 50 1.64 -5.06 -13.06
C ASP A 50 1.12 -6.17 -13.99
N ALA A 51 0.87 -7.37 -13.46
CA ALA A 51 0.30 -8.50 -14.18
C ALA A 51 -1.24 -8.47 -14.28
N GLY A 52 -1.91 -7.49 -13.66
CA GLY A 52 -3.37 -7.40 -13.63
C GLY A 52 -4.05 -8.44 -12.73
N GLU A 53 -3.31 -9.07 -11.81
CA GLU A 53 -3.86 -10.12 -10.92
C GLU A 53 -4.95 -9.59 -9.96
N PHE A 54 -5.00 -8.27 -9.77
CA PHE A 54 -5.94 -7.59 -8.86
C PHE A 54 -7.05 -6.84 -9.61
N ASP A 55 -7.16 -6.97 -10.93
CA ASP A 55 -8.25 -6.37 -11.69
C ASP A 55 -9.58 -7.04 -11.31
N LEU A 56 -10.60 -6.22 -11.04
CA LEU A 56 -11.93 -6.74 -10.73
C LEU A 56 -12.59 -7.29 -12.01
N PRO A 57 -13.31 -8.42 -11.92
CA PRO A 57 -14.10 -8.91 -13.05
C PRO A 57 -15.19 -7.89 -13.43
N GLU A 58 -15.51 -7.84 -14.73
CA GLU A 58 -16.61 -7.01 -15.28
C GLU A 58 -18.00 -7.42 -14.80
#